data_AF-A0A8H6E4C5-F1
#
_entry.id   AF-A0A8H6E4C5-F1
#
_cell.length_a   1.000
_cell.length_b   1.000
_cell.length_c   1.000
_cell.angle_alpha   90.00
_cell.angle_beta   90.00
_cell.angle_gamma   90.00
#
_symmetry.space_group_name_H-M   'P 1'
#
loop_
_entity.id
_entity.type
_entity.pdbx_description
1 polymer ?
#
loop_
_entity_poly.entity_id
_entity_poly.type
_entity_poly.pdbx_seq_one_letter_code
_entity_poly.pdbx_strand_id
1 'polypeptide(L)'
;MHEVMKTDQAKYERIEGPENTADILGISAVLVQDMASKRFILVRIISFSVLTRTSRINGYSFDRDRVTSLEGDTGPYLQCSDACLGSIIYKANIPSEQLREASLSMLQEKHAIIIIQKLA
;
A
#
# COMPACT_ATOMS: atom_id res chain seq x y z
N MET A 1 15.34 -5.08 -3.30
CA MET A 1 14.19 -5.81 -2.73
C MET A 1 14.31 -7.31 -2.87
N HIS A 2 14.96 -7.83 -3.92
CA HIS A 2 15.12 -9.27 -4.13
C HIS A 2 15.81 -10.00 -2.96
N GLU A 3 16.88 -9.45 -2.41
CA GLU A 3 17.59 -10.05 -1.26
C GLU A 3 16.70 -10.21 -0.02
N VAL A 4 15.81 -9.24 0.22
CA VAL A 4 14.85 -9.30 1.34
C VAL A 4 13.86 -10.45 1.14
N MET A 5 13.44 -10.71 -0.11
CA MET A 5 12.52 -11.80 -0.44
C MET A 5 13.15 -13.18 -0.24
N LYS A 6 14.47 -13.32 -0.44
CA LYS A 6 15.19 -14.59 -0.24
C LYS A 6 15.28 -15.01 1.23
N THR A 7 15.06 -14.09 2.17
CA THR A 7 15.08 -14.37 3.61
C THR A 7 14.00 -15.40 4.01
N ASP A 8 12.86 -15.43 3.32
CA ASP A 8 11.77 -16.38 3.57
C ASP A 8 11.63 -17.35 2.40
N GLN A 9 12.43 -18.42 2.45
CA GLN A 9 12.51 -19.42 1.39
C GLN A 9 11.16 -20.09 1.09
N ALA A 10 10.36 -20.35 2.13
CA ALA A 10 9.06 -21.01 1.99
C ALA A 10 8.03 -20.17 1.22
N LYS A 11 8.12 -18.84 1.31
CA LYS A 11 7.32 -17.92 0.49
C LYS A 11 7.95 -17.68 -0.87
N TYR A 12 9.27 -17.58 -0.94
CA TYR A 12 10.00 -17.32 -2.18
C TYR A 12 9.74 -18.38 -3.27
N GLU A 13 9.67 -19.66 -2.88
CA GLU A 13 9.39 -20.77 -3.81
C GLU A 13 7.98 -20.74 -4.41
N ARG A 14 7.04 -20.02 -3.78
CA ARG A 14 5.66 -19.90 -4.27
C ARG A 14 5.47 -18.77 -5.27
N ILE A 15 6.49 -17.92 -5.45
CA ILE A 15 6.41 -16.73 -6.30
C ILE A 15 6.82 -17.11 -7.72
N GLU A 16 5.90 -16.93 -8.67
CA GLU A 16 6.21 -17.04 -10.09
C GLU A 16 7.01 -15.81 -10.54
N GLY A 17 8.25 -16.02 -11.02
CA GLY A 17 9.09 -14.94 -11.54
C GLY A 17 9.55 -13.94 -10.47
N PRO A 18 10.40 -14.36 -9.50
CA PRO A 18 10.77 -13.55 -8.34
C PRO A 18 11.49 -12.24 -8.69
N GLU A 19 12.19 -12.15 -9.83
CA GLU A 19 12.83 -10.91 -10.28
C GLU A 19 11.81 -9.84 -10.67
N ASN A 20 10.75 -10.22 -11.41
CA ASN A 20 9.69 -9.28 -11.80
C ASN A 20 8.94 -8.77 -10.57
N THR A 21 8.66 -9.65 -9.59
CA THR A 21 8.05 -9.24 -8.32
C THR A 21 8.95 -8.30 -7.54
N ALA A 22 10.27 -8.54 -7.52
CA ALA A 22 11.23 -7.67 -6.87
C ALA A 22 11.30 -6.28 -7.54
N ASP A 23 11.16 -6.20 -8.86
CA ASP A 23 11.11 -4.95 -9.61
C ASP A 23 9.83 -4.17 -9.33
N ILE A 24 8.66 -4.84 -9.34
CA ILE A 24 7.38 -4.22 -8.97
C ILE A 24 7.44 -3.67 -7.53
N LEU A 25 7.99 -4.44 -6.59
CA LEU A 25 8.22 -3.98 -5.22
C LEU A 25 9.16 -2.77 -5.17
N GLY A 26 10.24 -2.77 -5.94
CA GLY A 26 11.17 -1.66 -6.05
C GLY A 26 10.53 -0.38 -6.61
N ILE A 27 9.71 -0.51 -7.65
CA ILE A 27 8.96 0.61 -8.23
C ILE A 27 7.97 1.18 -7.20
N SER A 28 7.25 0.31 -6.49
CA SER A 28 6.29 0.73 -5.46
C SER A 28 6.97 1.52 -4.33
N ALA A 29 8.19 1.13 -3.93
CA ALA A 29 8.98 1.81 -2.91
C ALA A 29 9.29 3.25 -3.29
N VAL A 30 9.76 3.46 -4.52
CA VAL A 30 10.10 4.81 -5.04
C VAL A 30 8.84 5.64 -5.25
N LEU A 31 7.79 5.03 -5.83
CA LEU A 31 6.55 5.73 -6.15
C LEU A 31 5.83 6.22 -4.90
N VAL A 32 5.66 5.37 -3.89
CA VAL A 32 4.94 5.76 -2.66
C VAL A 32 5.69 6.86 -1.92
N GLN A 33 7.03 6.77 -1.83
CA GLN A 33 7.83 7.84 -1.23
C GLN A 33 7.68 9.17 -1.96
N ASP A 34 7.64 9.15 -3.29
CA ASP A 34 7.51 10.35 -4.12
C ASP A 34 6.10 10.96 -4.05
N MET A 35 5.09 10.11 -3.90
CA MET A 35 3.68 10.51 -3.76
C MET A 35 3.35 11.00 -2.33
N ALA A 36 4.04 10.53 -1.31
CA ALA A 36 3.83 10.92 0.09
C ALA A 36 4.21 12.39 0.38
N SER A 37 5.06 12.99 -0.44
CA SER A 37 5.44 14.40 -0.27
C SER A 37 4.29 15.34 -0.64
N LYS A 38 3.99 16.35 0.20
CA LYS A 38 2.90 17.31 -0.01
C LYS A 38 3.02 18.01 -1.38
N ARG A 39 1.96 17.92 -2.19
CA ARG A 39 1.90 18.45 -3.56
C ARG A 39 1.11 19.75 -3.72
N PHE A 40 0.62 20.33 -2.63
CA PHE A 40 -0.38 21.40 -2.70
C PHE A 40 0.15 22.75 -2.22
N ILE A 41 0.13 23.74 -3.12
CA ILE A 41 0.34 25.16 -2.80
C ILE A 41 -1.04 25.80 -2.60
N LEU A 42 -1.31 26.30 -1.40
CA LEU A 42 -2.37 27.28 -1.18
C LEU A 42 -1.85 28.66 -1.57
N VAL A 43 -2.03 29.08 -2.83
CA VAL A 43 -1.85 30.49 -3.19
C VAL A 43 -3.12 31.23 -2.78
N ARG A 44 -3.10 31.94 -1.65
CA ARG A 44 -4.18 32.85 -1.24
C ARG A 44 -4.09 34.14 -2.07
N ILE A 45 -4.77 34.18 -3.21
CA ILE A 45 -5.10 35.44 -3.89
C ILE A 45 -6.57 35.72 -3.57
N ILE A 46 -6.81 36.70 -2.69
CA ILE A 46 -8.09 37.38 -2.47
C ILE A 46 -9.31 36.44 -2.46
N SER A 47 -9.58 35.82 -1.30
CA SER A 47 -10.80 35.07 -0.95
C SER A 47 -11.24 33.90 -1.86
N PHE A 48 -10.52 33.58 -2.93
CA PHE A 48 -10.86 32.48 -3.85
C PHE A 48 -9.72 31.45 -3.89
N SER A 49 -10.03 30.21 -3.49
CA SER A 49 -9.08 29.10 -3.52
C SER A 49 -9.04 28.50 -4.93
N VAL A 50 -8.03 28.87 -5.73
CA VAL A 50 -7.77 28.20 -7.01
C VAL A 50 -6.74 27.09 -6.81
N LEU A 51 -7.14 25.85 -7.10
CA LEU A 51 -6.24 24.70 -7.13
C LEU A 51 -5.37 24.78 -8.40
N THR A 52 -4.18 25.37 -8.31
CA THR A 52 -3.22 25.41 -9.44
C THR A 52 -2.20 24.26 -9.37
N ARG A 53 -1.69 23.87 -10.54
CA ARG A 53 -0.95 22.63 -10.81
C ARG A 53 0.36 22.52 -10.01
N THR A 54 0.45 21.40 -9.29
CA THR A 54 1.54 20.73 -8.56
C THR A 54 2.99 21.19 -8.82
N SER A 55 3.57 21.93 -7.87
CA SER A 55 5.02 22.00 -7.66
C SER A 55 5.36 21.42 -6.28
N ARG A 56 6.38 20.57 -6.18
CA ARG A 56 6.80 19.93 -4.92
C ARG A 56 7.40 21.01 -4.01
N ILE A 57 6.76 21.32 -2.89
CA ILE A 57 7.18 22.43 -2.01
C ILE A 57 8.40 22.05 -1.18
N ASN A 58 8.44 20.81 -0.69
CA ASN A 58 9.52 20.33 0.15
C ASN A 58 10.48 19.53 -0.73
N GLY A 59 11.73 19.97 -0.82
CA GLY A 59 12.81 19.06 -1.18
C GLY A 59 12.82 17.94 -0.13
N TYR A 60 12.69 16.68 -0.57
CA TYR A 60 12.90 15.55 0.32
C TYR A 60 14.31 15.02 0.08
N SER A 61 15.05 14.72 1.16
CA SER A 61 16.29 13.96 1.02
C SER A 61 15.91 12.53 0.65
N PHE A 62 16.44 12.06 -0.49
CA PHE A 62 16.27 10.68 -0.92
C PHE A 62 17.17 9.79 -0.08
N ASP A 63 16.53 8.94 0.72
CA ASP A 63 17.20 7.95 1.55
C ASP A 63 16.77 6.58 1.07
N ARG A 64 17.74 5.81 0.53
CA ARG A 64 17.46 4.49 -0.04
C ARG A 64 16.96 3.52 1.02
N ASP A 65 17.51 3.59 2.23
CA ASP A 65 17.20 2.64 3.29
C ASP A 65 15.79 2.88 3.83
N ARG A 66 15.37 4.15 3.88
CA ARG A 66 13.99 4.52 4.22
C ARG A 66 12.98 3.99 3.20
N VAL A 67 13.25 4.13 1.90
CA VAL A 67 12.26 3.73 0.87
C VAL A 67 12.13 2.22 0.74
N THR A 68 13.19 1.47 1.02
CA THR A 68 13.18 0.00 0.96
C THR A 68 12.77 -0.68 2.27
N SER A 69 12.47 0.09 3.32
CA SER A 69 12.00 -0.46 4.60
C SER A 69 10.68 -1.21 4.43
N LEU A 70 10.57 -2.36 5.10
CA LEU A 70 9.31 -3.11 5.22
C LEU A 70 8.39 -2.56 6.31
N GLU A 71 8.91 -1.69 7.17
CA GLU A 71 8.18 -1.10 8.28
C GLU A 71 7.90 0.39 7.99
N GLY A 72 6.69 0.84 8.34
CA GLY A 72 6.23 2.22 8.17
C GLY A 72 5.41 2.45 6.91
N ASP A 73 5.22 3.73 6.56
CA ASP A 73 4.39 4.17 5.42
C ASP A 73 5.17 4.06 4.09
N THR A 74 5.60 2.84 3.75
CA THR A 74 6.42 2.56 2.57
C THR A 74 5.68 1.73 1.52
N GLY A 75 6.14 1.79 0.27
CA GLY A 75 5.61 0.96 -0.80
C GLY A 75 5.67 -0.55 -0.52
N PRO A 76 6.80 -1.10 -0.04
CA PRO A 76 6.91 -2.51 0.31
C PRO A 76 5.91 -2.94 1.38
N TYR A 77 5.62 -2.09 2.38
CA TYR A 77 4.63 -2.39 3.42
C TYR A 77 3.21 -2.56 2.83
N LEU A 78 2.82 -1.66 1.92
CA LEU A 78 1.53 -1.73 1.25
C LEU A 78 1.40 -3.00 0.38
N GLN A 79 2.43 -3.31 -0.40
CA GLN A 79 2.45 -4.51 -1.25
C GLN A 79 2.45 -5.80 -0.42
N CYS A 80 3.17 -5.82 0.71
CA CYS A 80 3.14 -6.95 1.63
C CYS A 80 1.75 -7.13 2.27
N SER A 81 1.09 -6.03 2.64
CA SER A 81 -0.26 -6.05 3.20
C SER A 81 -1.28 -6.62 2.20
N ASP A 82 -1.18 -6.22 0.94
CA ASP A 82 -2.01 -6.77 -0.15
C ASP A 82 -1.76 -8.28 -0.35
N ALA A 83 -0.50 -8.70 -0.42
CA ALA A 83 -0.14 -10.12 -0.50
C ALA A 83 -0.64 -10.94 0.71
N CYS A 84 -0.64 -10.36 1.92
CA CYS A 84 -1.18 -10.99 3.11
C CYS A 84 -2.69 -11.21 3.00
N LEU A 85 -3.45 -10.20 2.54
CA LEU A 85 -4.89 -10.31 2.32
C LEU A 85 -5.19 -11.37 1.25
N GLY A 86 -4.45 -11.37 0.14
CA GLY A 86 -4.54 -12.40 -0.90
C GLY A 86 -4.27 -13.81 -0.35
N SER A 87 -3.29 -13.97 0.53
CA SER A 87 -3.02 -15.26 1.17
C SER A 87 -4.16 -15.72 2.08
N ILE A 88 -4.87 -14.83 2.77
CA ILE A 88 -6.02 -15.19 3.60
C ILE A 88 -7.15 -15.72 2.72
N ILE A 89 -7.45 -15.02 1.63
CA ILE A 89 -8.49 -15.43 0.66
C ILE A 89 -8.14 -16.78 0.04
N TYR A 90 -6.89 -16.95 -0.40
CA TYR A 90 -6.41 -18.21 -0.97
C TYR A 90 -6.53 -19.37 0.03
N LYS A 91 -6.14 -19.18 1.30
CA LYS A 91 -6.24 -20.20 2.35
C LYS A 91 -7.68 -20.50 2.75
N ALA A 92 -8.56 -19.50 2.71
CA ALA A 92 -9.96 -19.68 3.03
C ALA A 92 -10.72 -20.48 1.95
N ASN A 93 -10.20 -20.50 0.71
CA ASN A 93 -10.78 -21.25 -0.42
C ASN A 93 -12.27 -20.93 -0.66
N ILE A 94 -12.66 -19.67 -0.46
CA ILE A 94 -14.04 -19.20 -0.59
C ILE A 94 -14.24 -18.66 -2.01
N PRO A 95 -15.25 -19.12 -2.77
CA PRO A 95 -15.56 -18.56 -4.07
C PRO A 95 -16.06 -17.12 -3.94
N SER A 96 -15.63 -16.26 -4.87
CA SER A 96 -15.91 -14.81 -4.82
C SER A 96 -17.41 -14.45 -4.79
N GLU A 97 -18.27 -15.34 -5.27
CA GLU A 97 -19.73 -15.18 -5.25
C GLU A 97 -20.28 -15.23 -3.81
N GLN A 98 -19.78 -16.15 -2.98
CA GLN A 98 -20.19 -16.26 -1.57
C GLN A 98 -19.75 -15.07 -0.72
N LEU A 99 -18.68 -14.36 -1.13
CA LEU A 99 -18.26 -13.12 -0.47
C LEU A 99 -19.26 -11.98 -0.65
N ARG A 100 -20.04 -11.98 -1.75
CA ARG A 100 -21.05 -10.94 -2.01
C ARG A 100 -22.32 -11.13 -1.18
N GLU A 101 -22.64 -12.39 -0.88
CA GLU A 101 -23.81 -12.78 -0.08
C GLU A 101 -23.52 -12.81 1.42
N ALA A 102 -22.26 -12.57 1.82
CA ALA A 102 -21.84 -12.62 3.21
C ALA A 102 -22.61 -11.61 4.07
N SER A 103 -23.18 -12.09 5.18
CA SER A 103 -23.90 -11.22 6.11
C SER A 103 -22.94 -10.35 6.92
N LEU A 104 -22.96 -9.05 6.65
CA LEU A 104 -22.16 -8.04 7.36
C LEU A 104 -22.67 -7.76 8.78
N SER A 105 -23.84 -8.26 9.16
CA SER A 105 -24.42 -8.05 10.50
C SER A 105 -23.62 -8.71 11.62
N MET A 106 -22.76 -9.68 11.28
CA MET A 106 -21.90 -10.39 12.22
C MET A 106 -20.63 -9.59 12.60
N LEU A 107 -20.31 -8.51 11.88
CA LEU A 107 -19.13 -7.68 12.12
C LEU A 107 -19.38 -6.63 13.23
N GLN A 108 -19.57 -7.10 14.46
CA GLN A 108 -19.88 -6.25 15.63
C GLN A 108 -18.64 -5.74 16.38
N GLU A 109 -17.46 -6.25 16.02
CA GLU A 109 -16.21 -5.92 16.70
C GLU A 109 -15.80 -4.46 16.44
N LYS A 110 -15.24 -3.81 17.46
CA LYS A 110 -14.78 -2.41 17.36
C LYS A 110 -13.83 -2.18 16.19
N HIS A 111 -12.92 -3.12 15.94
CA HIS A 111 -11.95 -3.04 14.85
C HIS A 111 -12.61 -3.18 13.47
N ALA A 112 -13.59 -4.07 13.33
CA ALA A 112 -14.33 -4.25 12.08
C ALA A 112 -15.12 -2.98 11.72
N ILE A 113 -15.76 -2.35 12.70
CA ILE A 113 -16.51 -1.10 12.50
C ILE A 113 -15.59 0.03 11.98
N ILE A 114 -14.38 0.17 12.56
CA ILE A 114 -13.40 1.18 12.12
C ILE A 114 -13.00 0.96 10.66
N ILE A 115 -12.80 -0.30 10.25
CA ILE A 115 -12.42 -0.63 8.87
C ILE A 115 -13.57 -0.30 7.92
N ILE A 116 -14.81 -0.67 8.27
CA ILE A 116 -16.01 -0.34 7.49
C ILE A 116 -16.14 1.17 7.30
N GLN A 117 -15.92 1.96 8.34
CA GLN A 117 -15.95 3.43 8.26
C GLN A 117 -14.88 4.01 7.34
N LYS A 118 -13.71 3.35 7.23
CA LYS A 118 -12.63 3.79 6.34
C LYS A 118 -12.85 3.41 4.88
N LEU A 119 -13.75 2.45 4.61
CA LEU A 119 -14.10 1.99 3.27
C LEU A 119 -15.24 2.80 2.64
N ALA A 120 -16.03 3.52 3.45
CA ALA A 120 -17.14 4.38 3.02
C ALA A 120 -16.67 5.80 2.65
#